data_AF-A0A9P8F5J9-F1
#
_entry.id   AF-A0A9P8F5J9-F1
#
_cell.length_a   1.000
_cell.length_b   1.000
_cell.length_c   1.000
_cell.angle_alpha   90.00
_cell.angle_beta   90.00
_cell.angle_gamma   90.00
#
_symmetry.space_group_name_H-M   'P 1'
#
loop_
_entity.id
_entity.type
_entity.pdbx_description
1 polymer ?
#
loop_
_entity_poly.entity_id
_entity_poly.type
_entity_poly.pdbx_seq_one_letter_code
_entity_poly.pdbx_strand_id
1 'polypeptide(L)'
;MSSFGLRQFAASSRFSQGLRRQQARAFSRSAPAARIITNQPLRAKEASPFLSNKYPVIDHEYDALVVGAGGAGLRAAFGLAEAGFNTACISKLFPTRSHTVAAQGGINAALGNMHQDDWRWHMYDTVKGSDWLGDQDAIHYMTREAPASVIELENYGCPF
;
A
#
# COMPACT_ATOMS: atom_id res chain seq x y z
N MET A 1 50.62 46.28 47.23
CA MET A 1 50.58 47.48 46.37
C MET A 1 50.52 47.03 44.92
N SER A 2 49.72 47.74 44.10
CA SER A 2 49.38 47.50 42.68
C SER A 2 48.37 46.36 42.42
N SER A 3 47.30 46.52 41.64
CA SER A 3 46.59 47.70 41.13
C SER A 3 45.17 47.27 40.75
N PHE A 4 44.19 48.09 41.11
CA PHE A 4 42.82 48.06 40.59
C PHE A 4 42.78 48.34 39.07
N GLY A 5 41.86 47.69 38.36
CA GLY A 5 41.53 48.01 36.98
C GLY A 5 40.25 47.32 36.50
N LEU A 6 39.10 47.94 36.76
CA LEU A 6 37.79 47.58 36.21
C LEU A 6 37.78 47.68 34.68
N ARG A 7 37.18 46.69 34.00
CA ARG A 7 36.31 46.93 32.83
C ARG A 7 35.13 45.96 32.84
N GLN A 8 33.96 46.56 33.01
CA GLN A 8 32.63 46.00 32.89
C GLN A 8 32.22 46.03 31.42
N PHE A 9 31.70 44.93 30.86
CA PHE A 9 30.87 44.96 29.67
C PHE A 9 29.67 44.02 29.81
N ALA A 10 28.56 44.50 29.26
CA ALA A 10 27.18 44.15 29.54
C ALA A 10 26.71 42.77 29.04
N ALA A 11 25.57 42.36 29.58
CA ALA A 11 24.78 41.20 29.23
C ALA A 11 24.24 41.20 27.79
N SER A 12 24.09 39.99 27.23
CA SER A 12 23.13 39.50 26.21
C SER A 12 23.84 38.40 25.43
N SER A 13 23.27 37.25 25.08
CA SER A 13 21.90 36.80 24.97
C SER A 13 21.88 35.29 25.26
N ARG A 14 20.87 34.82 26.01
CA ARG A 14 20.54 33.40 26.07
C ARG A 14 20.08 33.00 24.68
N PHE A 15 20.93 32.31 23.92
CA PHE A 15 20.46 31.56 22.76
C PHE A 15 19.53 30.48 23.29
N SER A 16 18.23 30.70 23.11
CA SER A 16 17.20 29.69 23.29
C SER A 16 17.48 28.57 22.29
N GLN A 17 18.07 27.48 22.77
CA GLN A 17 17.94 26.19 22.11
C GLN A 17 16.45 25.84 22.12
N GLY A 18 15.75 26.25 21.07
CA GLY A 18 14.43 25.75 20.76
C GLY A 18 14.53 24.24 20.65
N LEU A 19 13.93 23.55 21.62
CA LEU A 19 13.64 22.13 21.57
C LEU A 19 12.85 21.87 20.29
N ARG A 20 13.57 21.54 19.20
CA ARG A 20 13.03 20.81 18.06
C ARG A 20 12.65 19.45 18.61
N ARG A 21 11.44 19.35 19.15
CA ARG A 21 10.79 18.09 19.47
C ARG A 21 10.54 17.42 18.13
N GLN A 22 11.55 16.70 17.62
CA GLN A 22 11.34 15.72 16.57
C GLN A 22 10.35 14.71 17.15
N GLN A 23 9.07 14.88 16.84
CA GLN A 23 8.12 13.78 16.90
C GLN A 23 8.56 12.80 15.82
N ALA A 24 9.55 11.98 16.13
CA ALA A 24 9.74 10.74 15.43
C ALA A 24 8.46 9.93 15.70
N ARG A 25 7.55 9.90 14.71
CA ARG A 25 6.44 8.94 14.74
C ARG A 25 7.13 7.58 14.67
N ALA A 26 7.27 6.92 15.81
CA ALA A 26 7.67 5.53 15.84
C ALA A 26 6.68 4.78 14.93
N PHE A 27 7.19 4.07 13.92
CA PHE A 27 6.34 3.22 13.10
C PHE A 27 5.62 2.24 14.03
N SER A 28 4.32 2.41 14.17
CA SER A 28 3.45 1.48 14.89
C SER A 28 3.58 0.13 14.20
N ARG A 29 4.19 -0.85 14.88
CA ARG A 29 4.14 -2.25 14.49
C ARG A 29 2.96 -2.88 15.22
N SER A 30 1.89 -3.20 14.51
CA SER A 30 0.90 -4.12 15.03
C SER A 30 1.48 -5.54 15.01
N ALA A 31 1.14 -6.35 16.00
CA ALA A 31 1.42 -7.79 15.94
C ALA A 31 0.39 -8.44 15.00
N PRO A 32 0.78 -9.40 14.14
CA PRO A 32 -0.15 -10.07 13.25
C PRO A 32 -1.22 -10.79 14.08
N ALA A 33 -2.48 -10.42 13.91
CA ALA A 33 -3.60 -11.04 14.61
C ALA A 33 -4.19 -12.13 13.71
N ALA A 34 -4.11 -13.39 14.14
CA ALA A 34 -4.51 -14.58 13.37
C ALA A 34 -6.03 -14.67 13.06
N ARG A 35 -6.86 -13.70 13.49
CA ARG A 35 -8.30 -13.71 13.23
C ARG A 35 -8.90 -12.33 13.44
N ILE A 36 -9.18 -11.62 12.35
CA ILE A 36 -9.94 -10.37 12.39
C ILE A 36 -11.41 -10.70 12.16
N ILE A 37 -12.18 -10.84 13.25
CA ILE A 37 -13.65 -10.72 13.23
C ILE A 37 -13.95 -9.35 13.84
N THR A 38 -14.17 -8.31 13.03
CA THR A 38 -14.45 -6.98 13.57
C THR A 38 -15.94 -6.78 13.87
N ASN A 39 -16.32 -6.90 15.13
CA ASN A 39 -17.44 -6.14 15.73
C ASN A 39 -16.92 -4.96 16.58
N GLN A 40 -15.61 -4.67 16.57
CA GLN A 40 -15.06 -3.56 17.34
C GLN A 40 -15.28 -2.23 16.60
N PRO A 41 -15.70 -1.16 17.32
CA PRO A 41 -15.89 0.16 16.72
C PRO A 41 -14.56 0.65 16.15
N LEU A 42 -14.61 1.14 14.91
CA LEU A 42 -13.49 1.68 14.15
C LEU A 42 -12.66 2.64 15.04
N ARG A 43 -11.35 2.41 15.16
CA ARG A 43 -10.40 3.34 15.79
C ARG A 43 -10.25 4.59 14.89
N ALA A 44 -11.26 5.45 14.95
CA ALA A 44 -11.23 6.78 14.37
C ALA A 44 -10.99 7.78 15.50
N LYS A 45 -9.96 8.61 15.39
CA LYS A 45 -9.72 9.72 16.32
C LYS A 45 -9.87 11.02 15.56
N GLU A 46 -10.52 12.02 16.15
CA GLU A 46 -10.49 13.36 15.58
C GLU A 46 -9.05 13.90 15.65
N ALA A 47 -8.53 14.38 14.52
CA ALA A 47 -7.17 14.85 14.42
C ALA A 47 -7.00 16.14 15.26
N SER A 48 -5.79 16.35 15.80
CA SER A 48 -5.50 17.54 16.58
C SER A 48 -5.75 18.84 15.76
N PRO A 49 -6.29 19.92 16.36
CA PRO A 49 -6.81 21.10 15.65
C PRO A 49 -5.75 22.02 15.01
N PHE A 50 -4.54 21.50 14.72
CA PHE A 50 -3.45 22.27 14.10
C PHE A 50 -3.64 22.50 12.59
N LEU A 51 -4.57 21.78 11.95
CA LEU A 51 -4.95 21.94 10.54
C LEU A 51 -6.34 22.58 10.45
N SER A 52 -6.40 23.86 10.04
CA SER A 52 -7.60 24.61 9.59
C SER A 52 -8.95 24.16 10.19
N ASN A 53 -9.51 24.94 11.12
CA ASN A 53 -10.84 24.75 11.75
C ASN A 53 -12.05 24.67 10.79
N LYS A 54 -11.87 24.77 9.47
CA LYS A 54 -12.98 24.74 8.49
C LYS A 54 -13.52 23.33 8.21
N TYR A 55 -12.68 22.30 8.31
CA TYR A 55 -13.08 20.91 8.02
C TYR A 55 -12.59 19.98 9.13
N PRO A 56 -13.47 19.16 9.74
CA PRO A 56 -13.03 18.17 10.71
C PRO A 56 -12.18 17.11 10.01
N VAL A 57 -11.03 16.78 10.59
CA VAL A 57 -10.12 15.76 10.08
C VAL A 57 -10.20 14.54 10.98
N ILE A 58 -10.34 13.36 10.39
CA ILE A 58 -10.46 12.08 11.10
C ILE A 58 -9.23 11.24 10.78
N ASP A 59 -8.47 10.89 11.82
CA ASP A 59 -7.30 10.03 11.74
C ASP A 59 -7.70 8.56 11.99
N HIS A 60 -7.17 7.67 11.15
CA HIS A 60 -7.30 6.23 11.26
C HIS A 60 -5.93 5.56 11.23
N GLU A 61 -5.79 4.43 11.94
CA GLU A 61 -4.55 3.65 12.00
C GLU A 61 -4.78 2.23 11.45
N TYR A 62 -3.99 1.86 10.44
CA TYR A 62 -3.98 0.56 9.77
C TYR A 62 -2.54 0.15 9.45
N ASP A 63 -2.33 -1.13 9.16
CA ASP A 63 -1.00 -1.65 8.76
C ASP A 63 -0.73 -1.40 7.29
N ALA A 64 -1.78 -1.53 6.48
CA ALA A 64 -1.74 -1.28 5.05
C ALA A 64 -3.02 -0.57 4.58
N LEU A 65 -2.85 0.28 3.59
CA LEU A 65 -3.95 0.98 2.91
C LEU A 65 -3.90 0.61 1.43
N VAL A 66 -5.02 0.11 0.91
CA VAL A 66 -5.20 -0.16 -0.52
C VAL A 66 -6.17 0.86 -1.10
N VAL A 67 -5.70 1.66 -2.05
CA VAL A 67 -6.50 2.69 -2.72
C VAL A 67 -6.96 2.18 -4.08
N GLY A 68 -8.25 1.87 -4.17
CA GLY A 68 -8.90 1.26 -5.34
C GLY A 68 -9.43 -0.13 -5.02
N ALA A 69 -10.67 -0.41 -5.44
CA ALA A 69 -11.34 -1.70 -5.27
C ALA A 69 -11.71 -2.35 -6.61
N GLY A 70 -10.81 -2.23 -7.61
CA GLY A 70 -10.83 -3.04 -8.82
C GLY A 70 -10.19 -4.41 -8.60
N GLY A 71 -9.99 -5.21 -9.66
CA GLY A 71 -9.43 -6.57 -9.54
C GLY A 71 -8.11 -6.62 -8.76
N ALA A 72 -7.14 -5.77 -9.13
CA ALA A 72 -5.86 -5.68 -8.43
C ALA A 72 -5.99 -5.25 -6.96
N GLY A 73 -6.81 -4.22 -6.69
CA GLY A 73 -7.00 -3.70 -5.35
C GLY A 73 -7.69 -4.68 -4.41
N LEU A 74 -8.72 -5.39 -4.88
CA LEU A 74 -9.39 -6.42 -4.10
C LEU A 74 -8.46 -7.61 -3.84
N ARG A 75 -7.71 -8.09 -4.84
CA ARG A 75 -6.76 -9.21 -4.64
C ARG A 75 -5.66 -8.85 -3.66
N ALA A 76 -5.15 -7.61 -3.71
CA ALA A 76 -4.15 -7.10 -2.77
C ALA A 76 -4.72 -6.94 -1.35
N ALA A 77 -5.90 -6.30 -1.21
CA ALA A 77 -6.53 -6.09 0.09
C ALA A 77 -6.88 -7.41 0.79
N PHE A 78 -7.43 -8.37 0.05
CA PHE A 78 -7.72 -9.72 0.55
C PHE A 78 -6.43 -10.46 0.93
N GLY A 79 -5.39 -10.43 0.09
CA GLY A 79 -4.12 -11.10 0.39
C GLY A 79 -3.42 -10.55 1.64
N LEU A 80 -3.47 -9.23 1.84
CA LEU A 80 -2.97 -8.60 3.07
C LEU A 80 -3.78 -9.02 4.30
N ALA A 81 -5.11 -9.05 4.18
CA ALA A 81 -5.99 -9.48 5.27
C ALA A 81 -5.81 -10.97 5.62
N GLU A 82 -5.64 -11.83 4.61
CA GLU A 82 -5.36 -13.27 4.78
C GLU A 82 -4.01 -13.50 5.47
N ALA A 83 -3.00 -12.67 5.17
CA ALA A 83 -1.72 -12.66 5.87
C ALA A 83 -1.77 -12.07 7.30
N GLY A 84 -2.94 -11.62 7.77
CA GLY A 84 -3.16 -11.14 9.14
C GLY A 84 -2.90 -9.64 9.35
N PHE A 85 -2.75 -8.86 8.28
CA PHE A 85 -2.59 -7.40 8.37
C PHE A 85 -3.94 -6.70 8.50
N ASN A 86 -4.04 -5.74 9.44
CA ASN A 86 -5.18 -4.85 9.53
C ASN A 86 -5.17 -3.88 8.34
N THR A 87 -5.98 -4.19 7.32
CA THR A 87 -5.93 -3.55 6.00
C THR A 87 -7.20 -2.75 5.72
N ALA A 88 -7.07 -1.49 5.31
CA ALA A 88 -8.21 -0.72 4.81
C ALA A 88 -8.20 -0.68 3.27
N CYS A 89 -9.35 -1.01 2.66
CA CYS A 89 -9.58 -0.82 1.23
C CYS A 89 -10.46 0.42 1.03
N ILE A 90 -9.92 1.44 0.35
CA ILE A 90 -10.60 2.71 0.11
C ILE A 90 -10.92 2.80 -1.38
N SER A 91 -12.18 3.02 -1.71
CA SER A 91 -12.61 3.18 -3.10
C SER A 91 -13.62 4.30 -3.24
N LYS A 92 -13.49 5.08 -4.31
CA LYS A 92 -14.46 6.11 -4.70
C LYS A 92 -15.78 5.50 -5.18
N LEU A 93 -15.72 4.32 -5.80
CA LEU A 93 -16.87 3.60 -6.34
C LEU A 93 -17.15 2.37 -5.49
N PHE A 94 -18.40 1.91 -5.51
CA PHE A 94 -18.72 0.58 -5.03
C PHE A 94 -17.87 -0.46 -5.80
N PRO A 95 -17.26 -1.47 -5.16
CA PRO A 95 -16.21 -2.30 -5.78
C PRO A 95 -16.58 -2.90 -7.14
N THR A 96 -17.81 -3.40 -7.30
CA THR A 96 -18.30 -4.01 -8.56
C THR A 96 -18.61 -3.00 -9.68
N ARG A 97 -18.43 -1.70 -9.42
CA ARG A 97 -18.53 -0.62 -10.41
C ARG A 97 -17.17 -0.11 -10.87
N SER A 98 -16.08 -0.75 -10.43
CA SER A 98 -14.74 -0.49 -10.97
C SER A 98 -14.64 -0.91 -12.45
N HIS A 99 -13.73 -0.30 -13.21
CA HIS A 99 -13.62 -0.56 -14.65
C HIS A 99 -13.19 -1.99 -15.00
N THR A 100 -12.69 -2.77 -14.03
CA THR A 100 -12.45 -4.21 -14.20
C THR A 100 -13.72 -4.94 -14.64
N VAL A 101 -14.91 -4.47 -14.23
CA VAL A 101 -16.20 -5.07 -14.64
C VAL A 101 -16.47 -5.00 -16.15
N ALA A 102 -15.80 -4.09 -16.87
CA ALA A 102 -16.00 -3.89 -18.30
C ALA A 102 -15.03 -4.71 -19.17
N ALA A 103 -14.13 -5.51 -18.57
CA ALA A 103 -13.25 -6.41 -19.31
C ALA A 103 -14.07 -7.51 -20.00
N GLN A 104 -13.73 -7.84 -21.25
CA GLN A 104 -14.49 -8.79 -22.08
C GLN A 104 -13.67 -10.00 -22.54
N GLY A 105 -12.45 -9.78 -23.06
CA GLY A 105 -11.71 -10.82 -23.79
C GLY A 105 -11.32 -12.02 -22.94
N GLY A 106 -10.70 -11.79 -21.78
CA GLY A 106 -10.23 -12.85 -20.89
C GLY A 106 -8.94 -12.48 -20.16
N ILE A 107 -8.28 -13.51 -19.62
CA ILE A 107 -6.98 -13.42 -18.94
C ILE A 107 -6.04 -14.48 -19.53
N ASN A 108 -4.81 -14.08 -19.85
CA ASN A 108 -3.83 -14.98 -20.48
C ASN A 108 -3.10 -15.81 -19.43
N ALA A 109 -3.07 -17.12 -19.63
CA ALA A 109 -2.23 -18.04 -18.87
C ALA A 109 -1.89 -19.27 -19.72
N ALA A 110 -0.63 -19.70 -19.69
CA ALA A 110 -0.15 -20.88 -20.40
C ALA A 110 -0.57 -22.17 -19.67
N LEU A 111 -1.88 -22.45 -19.65
CA LEU A 111 -2.47 -23.62 -18.99
C LEU A 111 -2.32 -24.91 -19.80
N GLY A 112 -2.14 -24.80 -21.12
CA GLY A 112 -2.03 -25.96 -22.00
C GLY A 112 -3.36 -26.71 -22.24
N ASN A 113 -4.51 -26.10 -21.97
CA ASN A 113 -5.82 -26.77 -22.05
C ASN A 113 -6.27 -27.09 -23.49
N MET A 114 -5.96 -26.21 -24.45
CA MET A 114 -6.38 -26.37 -25.86
C MET A 114 -5.31 -27.02 -26.74
N HIS A 115 -4.05 -26.73 -26.43
CA HIS A 115 -2.86 -27.29 -27.07
C HIS A 115 -1.70 -27.22 -26.07
N GLN A 116 -0.62 -27.95 -26.33
CA GLN A 116 0.60 -27.82 -25.53
C GLN A 116 1.04 -26.35 -25.46
N ASP A 117 1.45 -25.90 -24.28
CA ASP A 117 1.84 -24.52 -24.03
C ASP A 117 2.99 -24.45 -23.02
N ASP A 118 3.75 -23.35 -23.04
CA ASP A 118 4.85 -23.06 -22.12
C ASP A 118 4.81 -21.57 -21.78
N TRP A 119 4.89 -21.23 -20.48
CA TRP A 119 4.91 -19.85 -20.02
C TRP A 119 6.05 -19.02 -20.63
N ARG A 120 7.14 -19.66 -21.06
CA ARG A 120 8.27 -19.00 -21.75
C ARG A 120 7.85 -18.48 -23.13
N TRP A 121 6.89 -19.13 -23.79
CA TRP A 121 6.34 -18.64 -25.06
C TRP A 121 5.51 -17.38 -24.81
N HIS A 122 4.68 -17.40 -23.76
CA HIS A 122 3.96 -16.21 -23.30
C HIS A 122 4.91 -15.06 -22.90
N MET A 123 6.03 -15.36 -22.24
CA MET A 123 7.08 -14.39 -21.94
C MET A 123 7.66 -13.78 -23.22
N TYR A 124 8.04 -14.61 -24.20
CA TYR A 124 8.57 -14.14 -25.47
C TYR A 124 7.60 -13.20 -26.19
N ASP A 125 6.33 -13.58 -26.29
CA ASP A 125 5.30 -12.76 -26.93
C ASP A 125 5.08 -11.44 -26.19
N THR A 126 5.17 -11.45 -24.86
CA THR A 126 5.03 -10.24 -24.05
C THR A 126 6.23 -9.30 -24.23
N VAL A 127 7.46 -9.82 -24.20
CA VAL A 127 8.68 -9.02 -24.43
C VAL A 127 8.66 -8.40 -25.83
N LYS A 128 8.34 -9.20 -26.84
CA LYS A 128 8.22 -8.72 -28.22
C LYS A 128 7.07 -7.72 -28.37
N GLY A 129 5.91 -8.00 -27.78
CA GLY A 129 4.74 -7.11 -27.82
C GLY A 129 4.94 -5.78 -27.11
N SER A 130 5.82 -5.75 -26.11
CA SER A 130 6.25 -4.52 -25.43
C SER A 130 7.26 -3.68 -26.23
N ASP A 131 7.61 -4.11 -27.46
CA ASP A 131 8.65 -3.51 -28.29
C ASP A 131 10.00 -3.41 -27.55
N TRP A 132 10.34 -4.48 -26.80
CA TRP A 132 11.52 -4.59 -25.93
C TRP A 132 11.68 -3.50 -24.86
N LEU A 133 10.66 -2.67 -24.63
CA LEU A 133 10.66 -1.63 -23.61
C LEU A 133 10.23 -2.16 -22.23
N GLY A 134 9.59 -3.33 -22.18
CA GLY A 134 9.13 -3.93 -20.94
C GLY A 134 10.26 -4.52 -20.09
N ASP A 135 10.18 -4.31 -18.78
CA ASP A 135 11.10 -4.89 -17.80
C ASP A 135 10.94 -6.42 -17.78
N GLN A 136 11.96 -7.12 -18.28
CA GLN A 136 11.86 -8.56 -18.55
C GLN A 136 11.81 -9.41 -17.29
N ASP A 137 12.33 -8.93 -16.16
CA ASP A 137 12.22 -9.58 -14.85
C ASP A 137 10.77 -9.56 -14.33
N ALA A 138 10.08 -8.43 -14.48
CA ALA A 138 8.66 -8.30 -14.17
C ALA A 138 7.79 -9.17 -15.11
N ILE A 139 8.08 -9.15 -16.42
CA ILE A 139 7.37 -9.98 -17.41
C ILE A 139 7.58 -11.47 -17.13
N HIS A 140 8.81 -11.88 -16.79
CA HIS A 140 9.12 -13.25 -16.38
C HIS A 140 8.28 -13.67 -15.18
N TYR A 141 8.24 -12.87 -14.11
CA TYR A 141 7.41 -13.17 -12.95
C TYR A 141 5.93 -13.29 -13.33
N MET A 142 5.39 -12.30 -14.04
CA MET A 142 3.98 -12.26 -14.45
C MET A 142 3.58 -13.51 -15.26
N THR A 143 4.37 -13.87 -16.27
CA THR A 143 4.02 -14.98 -17.19
C THR A 143 4.21 -16.35 -16.55
N ARG A 144 5.21 -16.50 -15.68
CA ARG A 144 5.44 -17.73 -14.90
C ARG A 144 4.35 -17.98 -13.86
N GLU A 145 3.87 -16.95 -13.18
CA GLU A 145 2.84 -17.05 -12.13
C GLU A 145 1.40 -17.04 -12.68
N ALA A 146 1.20 -16.69 -13.95
CA ALA A 146 -0.13 -16.60 -14.57
C ALA A 146 -0.95 -17.90 -14.49
N PRO A 147 -0.41 -19.11 -14.76
CA PRO A 147 -1.15 -20.36 -14.61
C PRO A 147 -1.70 -20.57 -13.21
N ALA A 148 -0.87 -20.40 -12.18
CA ALA A 148 -1.29 -20.55 -10.78
C ALA A 148 -2.35 -19.51 -10.40
N SER A 149 -2.18 -18.27 -10.85
CA SER A 149 -3.12 -17.16 -10.58
C SER A 149 -4.50 -17.40 -11.20
N VAL A 150 -4.56 -17.95 -12.42
CA VAL A 150 -5.84 -18.27 -13.07
C VAL A 150 -6.53 -19.45 -12.40
N ILE A 151 -5.78 -20.47 -12.01
CA ILE A 151 -6.31 -21.61 -11.24
C ILE A 151 -6.84 -21.16 -9.87
N GLU A 152 -6.18 -20.21 -9.21
CA GLU A 152 -6.68 -19.61 -7.96
C GLU A 152 -8.07 -18.97 -8.17
N LEU A 153 -8.26 -18.21 -9.24
CA LEU A 153 -9.55 -17.60 -9.56
C LEU A 153 -10.65 -18.64 -9.84
N GLU A 154 -10.31 -19.72 -10.54
CA GLU A 154 -11.23 -20.84 -10.79
C GLU A 154 -11.68 -21.47 -9.46
N ASN A 155 -10.74 -21.72 -8.54
CA ASN A 155 -11.04 -22.27 -7.21
C ASN A 155 -11.89 -21.31 -6.34
N TYR A 156 -11.83 -20.00 -6.58
CA TYR A 156 -12.75 -19.03 -5.95
C TYR A 156 -14.16 -19.02 -6.57
N GLY A 157 -14.40 -19.84 -7.61
CA GLY A 157 -15.67 -19.98 -8.30
C GLY A 157 -15.86 -19.03 -9.49
N CYS A 158 -14.76 -18.55 -10.11
CA CYS A 158 -14.86 -17.77 -11.33
C CYS A 158 -15.43 -18.64 -12.48
N PRO A 159 -16.53 -18.22 -13.13
CA PRO A 159 -17.17 -19.01 -14.18
C PRO A 159 -16.47 -18.81 -15.53
N PHE A 160 -15.36 -19.53 -15.75
CA PHE A 160 -14.64 -19.58 -17.03
C PHE A 160 -15.43 -20.28 -18.15
#